data_AF-A0AAU3NBB6-F1
#
_entry.id   AF-A0AAU3NBB6-F1
#
_cell.length_a   1.000
_cell.length_b   1.000
_cell.length_c   1.000
_cell.angle_alpha   90.00
_cell.angle_beta   90.00
_cell.angle_gamma   90.00
#
_symmetry.space_group_name_H-M   'P 1'
#
loop_
_entity.id
_entity.type
_entity.pdbx_description
1 polymer ?
#
loop_
_entity_poly.entity_id
_entity_poly.type
_entity_poly.pdbx_seq_one_letter_code
_entity_poly.pdbx_strand_id
1 'polypeptide(L)'
;MSNRAPLEERLRAALEARGRLISAHDLSPARPPTGSTWGTRRIRRVLSIAVAATAAAAAAVVLLLSSHTPDHPRPAPPAQHSTPTVAPTSTVPHPVPSTAPDPVPSAVASGPRAR
;
A
#
# COMPACT_ATOMS: atom_id res chain seq x y z
N MET A 1 -25.56 45.13 -4.79
CA MET A 1 -25.63 44.84 -3.34
C MET A 1 -26.09 43.40 -3.15
N SER A 2 -25.15 42.55 -2.74
CA SER A 2 -25.27 41.35 -1.89
C SER A 2 -26.45 40.37 -2.01
N ASN A 3 -26.79 39.87 -3.20
CA ASN A 3 -27.65 38.67 -3.31
C ASN A 3 -26.90 37.35 -3.00
N ARG A 4 -25.60 37.43 -2.68
CA ARG A 4 -24.77 36.27 -2.29
C ARG A 4 -25.02 35.82 -0.85
N ALA A 5 -25.20 36.75 0.08
CA ALA A 5 -25.39 36.44 1.49
C ALA A 5 -26.55 35.44 1.77
N PRO A 6 -27.76 35.62 1.21
CA PRO A 6 -28.86 34.66 1.44
C PRO A 6 -28.63 33.31 0.75
N LEU A 7 -27.90 33.29 -0.37
CA LEU A 7 -27.56 32.05 -1.08
C LEU A 7 -26.51 31.25 -0.32
N GLU A 8 -25.48 31.91 0.21
CA GLU A 8 -24.44 31.29 1.03
C GLU A 8 -25.01 30.67 2.30
N GLU A 9 -25.98 31.33 2.95
CA GLU A 9 -26.64 30.78 4.13
C GLU A 9 -27.48 29.55 3.79
N ARG A 10 -28.20 29.56 2.66
CA ARG A 10 -28.93 28.39 2.16
C ARG A 10 -28.00 27.23 1.83
N LEU A 11 -26.83 27.50 1.23
CA LEU A 11 -25.83 26.48 0.97
C LEU A 11 -25.24 25.93 2.26
N ARG A 12 -24.92 26.79 3.23
CA ARG A 12 -24.42 26.38 4.54
C ARG A 12 -25.41 25.47 5.26
N ALA A 13 -26.68 25.87 5.31
CA ALA A 13 -27.75 25.06 5.89
C ALA A 13 -27.94 23.72 5.16
N ALA A 14 -27.90 23.73 3.82
CA ALA A 14 -28.03 22.51 3.03
C ALA A 14 -26.86 21.54 3.25
N LEU A 15 -25.62 22.04 3.32
CA LEU A 15 -24.43 21.24 3.59
C LEU A 15 -24.41 20.72 5.03
N GLU A 16 -24.85 21.52 6.00
CA GLU A 16 -24.99 21.07 7.39
C GLU A 16 -26.03 19.94 7.49
N ALA A 17 -27.18 20.10 6.84
CA ALA A 17 -28.20 19.06 6.78
C ALA A 17 -27.69 17.77 6.11
N ARG A 18 -26.90 17.90 5.03
CA ARG A 18 -26.23 16.77 4.36
C ARG A 18 -25.23 16.09 5.28
N GLY A 19 -24.44 16.85 6.04
CA GLY A 19 -23.46 16.34 6.98
C GLY A 19 -24.08 15.49 8.09
N ARG A 20 -25.28 15.84 8.56
CA ARG A 20 -26.02 15.06 9.57
C ARG A 20 -26.46 13.68 9.10
N LEU A 21 -26.53 13.45 7.78
CA LEU A 21 -26.87 12.15 7.21
C LEU A 21 -25.66 11.21 7.09
N ILE A 22 -24.44 11.73 7.22
CA ILE A 22 -23.22 10.93 7.13
C ILE A 22 -22.99 10.27 8.50
N SER A 23 -23.04 8.95 8.53
CA SER A 23 -22.78 8.16 9.73
C SER A 23 -21.28 7.86 9.88
N ALA A 24 -20.85 7.50 11.10
CA ALA A 24 -19.51 6.97 11.35
C ALA A 24 -19.19 5.74 10.48
N HIS A 25 -20.22 4.99 10.05
CA HIS A 25 -20.06 3.88 9.12
C HIS A 25 -19.64 4.33 7.72
N ASP A 26 -20.20 5.42 7.21
CA ASP A 26 -19.89 5.96 5.88
C ASP A 26 -18.47 6.52 5.80
N LEU A 27 -17.93 6.95 6.94
CA LEU A 27 -16.55 7.40 7.11
C LEU A 27 -15.60 6.25 7.45
N SER A 28 -16.12 5.05 7.69
CA SER A 28 -15.28 3.91 8.04
C SER A 28 -14.46 3.47 6.83
N PRO A 29 -13.16 3.18 7.02
CA PRO A 29 -12.36 2.57 5.97
C PRO A 29 -13.02 1.28 5.48
N ALA A 30 -12.97 1.05 4.16
CA ALA A 30 -13.48 -0.19 3.58
C ALA A 30 -12.87 -1.38 4.31
N ARG A 31 -13.74 -2.21 4.91
CA ARG A 31 -13.26 -3.36 5.68
C ARG A 31 -12.58 -4.33 4.71
N PRO A 32 -11.33 -4.75 4.97
CA PRO A 32 -10.71 -5.78 4.16
C PRO A 32 -11.61 -7.02 4.18
N PRO A 33 -11.72 -7.77 3.07
CA PRO A 33 -12.59 -8.93 3.01
C PRO A 33 -12.21 -9.89 4.14
N THR A 34 -13.07 -9.96 5.17
CA THR A 34 -12.92 -10.87 6.30
C THR A 34 -13.37 -12.27 5.87
N GLY A 35 -12.73 -12.81 4.85
CA GLY A 35 -12.88 -14.19 4.41
C GLY A 35 -11.72 -15.02 4.92
N SER A 36 -11.97 -16.31 5.19
CA SER A 36 -11.07 -17.35 5.75
C SER A 36 -9.74 -17.61 4.99
N THR A 37 -9.31 -16.69 4.14
CA THR A 37 -8.11 -16.75 3.31
C THR A 37 -6.83 -16.91 4.13
N TRP A 38 -6.78 -16.38 5.36
CA TRP A 38 -5.59 -16.54 6.21
C TRP A 38 -5.49 -17.94 6.85
N GLY A 39 -6.64 -18.51 7.25
CA GLY A 39 -6.70 -19.87 7.81
C GLY A 39 -6.38 -20.93 6.75
N THR A 40 -6.98 -20.81 5.56
CA THR A 40 -6.72 -21.73 4.43
C THR A 40 -5.28 -21.65 3.93
N ARG A 41 -4.63 -20.47 3.95
CA ARG A 41 -3.19 -20.35 3.62
C ARG A 41 -2.30 -21.12 4.60
N ARG A 42 -2.59 -21.12 5.91
CA ARG A 42 -1.81 -21.89 6.88
C ARG A 42 -1.98 -23.40 6.68
N ILE A 43 -3.22 -23.86 6.47
CA ILE A 43 -3.52 -25.28 6.23
C ILE A 43 -2.80 -25.76 4.96
N ARG A 44 -2.88 -25.01 3.86
CA ARG A 44 -2.17 -25.33 2.61
C ARG A 44 -0.66 -25.38 2.80
N ARG A 45 -0.07 -24.48 3.59
CA ARG A 45 1.37 -24.50 3.91
C ARG A 45 1.77 -25.75 4.68
N VAL A 46 1.04 -26.09 5.74
CA VAL A 46 1.33 -27.30 6.53
C VAL A 46 1.21 -28.55 5.67
N LEU A 47 0.15 -28.65 4.85
CA LEU A 47 -0.03 -29.76 3.94
C LEU A 47 1.11 -29.86 2.91
N SER A 48 1.53 -28.74 2.34
CA SER A 48 2.65 -28.72 1.39
C SER A 48 3.98 -29.13 2.03
N ILE A 49 4.24 -28.73 3.27
CA ILE A 49 5.44 -29.13 4.01
C ILE A 49 5.42 -30.62 4.31
N ALA A 50 4.28 -31.16 4.75
CA ALA A 50 4.13 -32.59 5.02
C ALA A 50 4.36 -33.43 3.74
N VAL A 51 3.73 -33.04 2.63
CA VAL A 51 3.92 -33.71 1.33
C VAL A 51 5.36 -33.62 0.86
N ALA A 52 5.97 -32.44 0.93
CA ALA A 52 7.38 -32.24 0.54
C ALA A 52 8.33 -33.08 1.40
N ALA A 53 8.11 -33.16 2.71
CA ALA A 53 8.92 -33.98 3.61
C ALA A 53 8.79 -35.48 3.28
N THR A 54 7.58 -35.97 3.01
CA THR A 54 7.38 -37.37 2.59
C THR A 54 8.04 -37.66 1.24
N ALA A 55 7.93 -36.74 0.28
CA ALA A 55 8.56 -36.90 -1.03
C ALA A 55 10.09 -36.87 -0.93
N ALA A 56 10.66 -35.99 -0.10
CA ALA A 56 12.09 -35.91 0.15
C ALA A 56 12.63 -37.18 0.83
N ALA A 57 11.90 -37.73 1.81
CA ALA A 57 12.27 -38.99 2.45
C ALA A 57 12.26 -40.15 1.45
N ALA A 58 11.23 -40.25 0.60
CA ALA A 58 11.17 -41.27 -0.45
C ALA A 58 12.32 -41.11 -1.46
N ALA A 59 12.61 -39.87 -1.90
CA ALA A 59 13.72 -39.59 -2.79
C ALA A 59 15.08 -39.94 -2.15
N ALA A 60 15.26 -39.69 -0.85
CA ALA A 60 16.47 -40.06 -0.13
C ALA A 60 16.65 -41.58 -0.06
N VAL A 61 15.57 -42.35 0.14
CA VAL A 61 15.62 -43.83 0.09
C VAL A 61 15.98 -44.32 -1.32
N VAL A 62 15.38 -43.73 -2.36
CA VAL A 62 15.70 -44.08 -3.76
C VAL A 62 17.15 -43.72 -4.09
N LEU A 63 17.64 -42.57 -3.66
CA LEU A 63 19.04 -42.16 -3.84
C LEU A 63 19.99 -43.05 -3.05
N LEU A 64 19.63 -43.45 -1.82
CA LEU A 64 20.44 -44.39 -1.03
C LEU A 64 20.53 -45.76 -1.71
N LEU A 65 19.44 -46.22 -2.31
CA LEU A 65 19.42 -47.48 -3.06
C LEU A 65 20.15 -47.38 -4.41
N SER A 66 20.06 -46.22 -5.07
CA SER A 66 20.69 -45.95 -6.38
C SER A 66 22.16 -45.54 -6.29
N SER A 67 22.63 -45.07 -5.13
CA SER A 67 24.03 -44.67 -4.90
C SER A 67 25.01 -45.84 -4.82
N HIS A 68 24.52 -47.08 -4.93
CA HIS A 68 25.34 -48.27 -5.15
C HIS A 68 25.90 -48.39 -6.58
N THR A 69 25.57 -47.46 -7.48
CA THR A 69 26.19 -47.35 -8.81
C THR A 69 27.05 -46.09 -8.88
N PRO A 70 28.40 -46.21 -8.92
CA PRO A 70 29.27 -45.05 -8.95
C PRO A 70 29.57 -44.69 -10.40
N ASP A 71 28.78 -43.80 -10.98
CA ASP A 71 29.22 -43.01 -12.14
C ASP A 71 28.34 -41.77 -12.25
N HIS A 72 28.76 -40.69 -11.59
CA HIS A 72 28.21 -39.36 -11.87
C HIS A 72 29.34 -38.41 -12.30
N PRO A 73 29.37 -38.03 -13.60
CA PRO A 73 30.34 -37.06 -14.07
C PRO A 73 30.07 -35.70 -13.42
N ARG A 74 31.16 -35.10 -12.92
CA ARG A 74 31.15 -33.82 -12.20
C ARG A 74 30.50 -32.73 -13.06
N PRO A 75 29.50 -31.97 -12.53
CA PRO A 75 28.92 -30.86 -13.26
C PRO A 75 29.97 -29.79 -13.57
N ALA A 76 29.99 -29.31 -14.80
CA ALA A 76 30.87 -28.22 -15.22
C ALA A 76 30.52 -26.93 -14.44
N PRO A 77 31.53 -26.11 -14.05
CA PRO A 77 31.29 -24.91 -13.28
C PRO A 77 30.42 -23.90 -14.07
N PRO A 78 29.51 -23.19 -13.39
CA PRO A 78 28.65 -22.19 -14.02
C PRO A 78 29.47 -21.05 -14.60
N ALA A 79 29.06 -20.57 -15.78
CA ALA A 79 29.68 -19.43 -16.44
C ALA A 79 29.56 -18.17 -15.56
N GLN A 80 30.67 -17.45 -15.39
CA GLN A 80 30.69 -16.21 -14.63
C GLN A 80 30.08 -15.08 -15.46
N HIS A 81 28.92 -14.58 -15.04
CA HIS A 81 28.30 -13.40 -15.64
C HIS A 81 28.79 -12.14 -14.91
N SER A 82 29.51 -11.27 -15.62
CA SER A 82 29.79 -9.90 -15.17
C SER A 82 28.54 -9.04 -15.39
N THR A 83 27.63 -9.00 -14.41
CA THR A 83 26.46 -8.11 -14.48
C THR A 83 26.86 -6.69 -14.07
N PRO A 84 26.62 -5.66 -14.92
CA PRO A 84 26.75 -4.28 -14.49
C PRO A 84 25.64 -3.92 -13.50
N THR A 85 26.04 -3.33 -12.37
CA THR A 85 25.14 -2.79 -11.33
C THR A 85 24.29 -1.67 -11.93
N VAL A 86 23.02 -1.94 -12.20
CA VAL A 86 22.02 -0.90 -12.43
C VAL A 86 21.51 -0.46 -11.07
N ALA A 87 21.86 0.76 -10.66
CA ALA A 87 21.36 1.37 -9.44
C ALA A 87 19.83 1.52 -9.55
N PRO A 88 19.05 1.18 -8.50
CA PRO A 88 17.62 1.43 -8.51
C PRO A 88 17.36 2.93 -8.53
N THR A 89 16.68 3.41 -9.57
CA THR A 89 16.14 4.77 -9.58
C THR A 89 15.04 4.85 -8.53
N SER A 90 15.35 5.48 -7.40
CA SER A 90 14.37 5.83 -6.37
C SER A 90 13.44 6.90 -6.94
N THR A 91 12.27 6.51 -7.44
CA THR A 91 11.20 7.46 -7.76
C THR A 91 10.55 7.89 -6.45
N VAL A 92 11.09 8.95 -5.86
CA VAL A 92 10.45 9.70 -4.77
C VAL A 92 9.22 10.39 -5.36
N PRO A 93 7.99 10.15 -4.87
CA PRO A 93 6.84 10.95 -5.28
C PRO A 93 7.07 12.39 -4.82
N HIS A 94 7.07 13.32 -5.78
CA HIS A 94 7.20 14.75 -5.49
C HIS A 94 6.00 15.24 -4.67
N PRO A 95 6.21 15.96 -3.57
CA PRO A 95 5.12 16.64 -2.88
C PRO A 95 4.51 17.67 -3.84
N VAL A 96 3.21 17.53 -4.09
CA VAL A 96 2.43 18.54 -4.81
C VAL A 96 2.48 19.83 -3.98
N PRO A 97 2.92 20.97 -4.54
CA PRO A 97 2.92 22.22 -3.78
C PRO A 97 1.47 22.58 -3.42
N SER A 98 1.18 22.63 -2.12
CA SER A 98 -0.03 23.28 -1.62
C SER A 98 0.06 24.74 -2.03
N THR A 99 -0.77 25.15 -2.98
CA THR A 99 -1.05 26.56 -3.25
C THR A 99 -1.79 27.11 -2.02
N ALA A 100 -1.02 27.56 -1.03
CA ALA A 100 -1.50 28.52 -0.07
C ALA A 100 -1.84 29.81 -0.84
N PRO A 101 -3.00 30.43 -0.61
CA PRO A 101 -3.23 31.77 -1.12
C PRO A 101 -2.24 32.73 -0.43
N ASP A 102 -1.49 33.46 -1.24
CA ASP A 102 -0.60 34.54 -0.80
C ASP A 102 -1.37 35.51 0.11
N PRO A 103 -0.85 35.88 1.29
CA PRO A 103 -1.34 37.04 2.00
C PRO A 103 -0.91 38.28 1.21
N VAL A 104 -1.82 38.82 0.41
CA VAL A 104 -1.66 40.13 -0.22
C VAL A 104 -1.35 41.18 0.86
N PRO A 105 -0.19 41.86 0.81
CA PRO A 105 0.02 43.05 1.60
C PRO A 105 -0.66 44.20 0.85
N SER A 106 -1.71 44.78 1.42
CA SER A 106 -2.19 46.09 0.99
C SER A 106 -2.26 47.02 2.20
N ALA A 107 -1.47 48.07 2.04
CA ALA A 107 -1.03 48.99 3.06
C ALA A 107 -2.03 50.15 3.26
N VAL A 108 -2.05 50.65 4.49
CA VAL A 108 -2.11 52.07 4.88
C VAL A 108 -3.45 52.85 4.85
N ALA A 109 -3.71 53.45 6.02
CA ALA A 109 -4.21 54.80 6.33
C ALA A 109 -5.66 55.03 6.84
N SER A 110 -5.67 55.69 8.02
CA SER A 110 -6.56 56.80 8.47
C SER A 110 -7.86 56.54 9.25
N GLY A 111 -7.77 56.70 10.59
CA GLY A 111 -8.75 57.34 11.50
C GLY A 111 -10.08 56.60 11.81
N PRO A 112 -10.86 56.96 12.86
CA PRO A 112 -10.83 58.20 13.68
C PRO A 112 -10.89 58.03 15.23
N ARG A 113 -10.43 59.10 15.92
CA ARG A 113 -10.89 59.74 17.18
C ARG A 113 -11.92 59.04 18.10
N ALA A 114 -11.53 58.79 19.36
CA ALA A 114 -12.22 59.06 20.65
C ALA A 114 -11.38 58.41 21.78
N ARG A 115 -10.96 59.06 22.86
CA ARG A 115 -11.73 59.84 23.84
C ARG A 115 -10.79 60.76 24.62
#